data_AF-B0DYS9-F1
#
_entry.id   AF-B0DYS9-F1
#
_cell.length_a   1.000
_cell.length_b   1.000
_cell.length_c   1.000
_cell.angle_alpha   90.00
_cell.angle_beta   90.00
_cell.angle_gamma   90.00
#
_symmetry.space_group_name_H-M   'P 1'
#
loop_
_entity.id
_entity.type
_entity.pdbx_description
1 polymer ?
#
loop_
_entity_poly.entity_id
_entity_poly.type
_entity_poly.pdbx_seq_one_letter_code
_entity_poly.pdbx_strand_id
1 'polypeptide(L)'
;MATADGARKVENTAGQASLDGQGGTEPASQTRSEHRNIYYRLYTKEGRLESNNPIFSNDRFISRISSKSVRPPHTAASLKRYVCKVEGMEGSEKGALYLSLSEKKPLNDSARLALRWNSGPGSSEFDPVVLVVDKGALEKRPKSASNAGSNELPAWEIEERFVYYRLYDDDGEAVSKTSFDESDSSVGRIDIYTIPVPHTVASLKYCLVHVEGVSGHDVQLLENEDAETTLNDGDAIAILTDDFPGSKDDQPIPPQTGPARR
;
A
#
# COMPACT_ATOMS: atom_id res chain seq x y z
N MET A 1 -51.31 -43.32 27.90
CA MET A 1 -52.70 -43.44 27.40
C MET A 1 -53.52 -42.44 28.18
N ALA A 2 -54.10 -41.35 27.68
CA ALA A 2 -54.28 -40.84 26.32
C ALA A 2 -54.21 -39.31 26.33
N THR A 3 -53.90 -38.76 25.16
CA THR A 3 -53.86 -37.36 24.72
C THR A 3 -55.20 -36.63 24.82
N ALA A 4 -55.21 -35.30 25.01
CA ALA A 4 -55.91 -34.36 24.13
C ALA A 4 -55.61 -32.89 24.43
N ASP A 5 -55.48 -32.16 23.33
CA ASP A 5 -55.24 -30.75 23.08
C ASP A 5 -56.48 -29.86 23.35
N GLY A 6 -56.30 -28.54 23.45
CA GLY A 6 -57.40 -27.60 23.60
C GLY A 6 -57.01 -26.16 23.94
N ALA A 7 -56.56 -25.42 22.94
CA ALA A 7 -56.29 -23.99 22.98
C ALA A 7 -57.51 -23.11 23.37
N ARG A 8 -57.26 -21.95 24.00
CA ARG A 8 -57.98 -20.69 23.74
C ARG A 8 -57.28 -19.46 24.35
N LYS A 9 -56.86 -18.57 23.46
CA LYS A 9 -56.45 -17.18 23.67
C LYS A 9 -57.68 -16.29 23.80
N VAL A 10 -57.69 -15.37 24.77
CA VAL A 10 -58.27 -14.02 24.60
C VAL A 10 -57.67 -13.03 25.62
N GLU A 11 -57.29 -11.88 25.08
CA GLU A 11 -56.85 -10.62 25.70
C GLU A 11 -57.86 -10.09 26.75
N ASN A 12 -57.57 -9.19 27.70
CA ASN A 12 -56.98 -7.87 27.51
C ASN A 12 -56.76 -7.13 28.87
N THR A 13 -55.71 -6.31 28.90
CA THR A 13 -55.60 -4.95 29.49
C THR A 13 -55.49 -4.68 31.01
N ALA A 14 -54.48 -3.84 31.29
CA ALA A 14 -54.32 -2.81 32.33
C ALA A 14 -53.52 -3.17 33.60
N GLY A 15 -52.26 -2.73 33.60
CA GLY A 15 -51.46 -2.50 34.79
C GLY A 15 -50.36 -1.48 34.48
N GLN A 16 -50.58 -0.22 34.87
CA GLN A 16 -49.57 0.84 34.84
C GLN A 16 -48.45 0.56 35.85
N ALA A 17 -47.20 0.76 35.41
CA ALA A 17 -46.04 1.17 36.22
C ALA A 17 -44.91 1.47 35.22
N SER A 18 -43.92 2.34 35.42
CA SER A 18 -43.62 3.42 36.35
C SER A 18 -42.17 3.79 36.01
N LEU A 19 -41.90 5.08 35.76
CA LEU A 19 -40.63 5.80 35.93
C LEU A 19 -39.37 5.41 35.11
N ASP A 20 -38.89 6.42 34.37
CA ASP A 20 -37.51 6.88 34.18
C ASP A 20 -36.37 5.91 33.80
N GLY A 21 -35.72 6.24 32.67
CA GLY A 21 -34.43 5.71 32.26
C GLY A 21 -34.11 6.17 30.84
N GLN A 22 -33.50 7.35 30.68
CA GLN A 22 -32.06 7.49 30.46
C GLN A 22 -31.64 7.20 29.00
N GLY A 23 -31.03 8.21 28.39
CA GLY A 23 -30.71 8.25 26.97
C GLY A 23 -30.01 7.00 26.44
N GLY A 24 -30.67 6.33 25.50
CA GLY A 24 -29.99 5.50 24.53
C GLY A 24 -29.56 6.39 23.39
N THR A 25 -28.28 6.78 23.35
CA THR A 25 -27.63 7.06 22.08
C THR A 25 -27.80 5.80 21.25
N GLU A 26 -28.66 5.83 20.23
CA GLU A 26 -28.65 4.78 19.22
C GLU A 26 -27.21 4.72 18.71
N PRO A 27 -26.52 3.57 18.78
CA PRO A 27 -25.27 3.44 18.05
C PRO A 27 -25.66 3.70 16.60
N ALA A 28 -25.09 4.78 16.03
CA ALA A 28 -25.30 5.17 14.65
C ALA A 28 -25.39 3.89 13.83
N SER A 29 -26.56 3.68 13.24
CA SER A 29 -26.84 2.49 12.45
C SER A 29 -25.68 2.33 11.48
N GLN A 30 -24.81 1.35 11.77
CA GLN A 30 -23.79 0.92 10.84
C GLN A 30 -24.61 0.37 9.67
N THR A 31 -24.89 1.25 8.72
CA THR A 31 -25.51 0.90 7.46
C THR A 31 -24.60 -0.18 6.91
N ARG A 32 -25.09 -1.42 6.96
CA ARG A 32 -24.40 -2.59 6.41
C ARG A 32 -24.35 -2.37 4.91
N SER A 33 -23.40 -1.56 4.45
CA SER A 33 -23.14 -1.41 3.03
C SER A 33 -22.65 -2.77 2.56
N GLU A 34 -23.44 -3.43 1.71
CA GLU A 34 -23.06 -4.74 1.14
C GLU A 34 -21.75 -4.65 0.34
N HIS A 35 -21.36 -3.43 -0.01
CA HIS A 35 -20.23 -3.09 -0.85
C HIS A 35 -19.34 -2.07 -0.15
N ARG A 36 -18.08 -2.44 0.07
CA ARG A 36 -17.04 -1.54 0.57
C ARG A 36 -16.17 -0.98 -0.55
N ASN A 37 -15.43 0.07 -0.22
CA ASN A 37 -14.28 0.52 -1.01
C ASN A 37 -13.10 -0.43 -0.77
N ILE A 38 -12.32 -0.66 -1.83
CA ILE A 38 -11.05 -1.36 -1.80
C ILE A 38 -10.01 -0.35 -2.24
N TYR A 39 -9.14 0.05 -1.32
CA TYR A 39 -7.98 0.89 -1.60
C TYR A 39 -6.88 0.05 -2.22
N TYR A 40 -6.21 0.61 -3.21
CA TYR A 40 -5.10 -0.05 -3.88
C TYR A 40 -3.99 0.92 -4.27
N ARG A 41 -2.76 0.40 -4.33
CA ARG A 41 -1.57 1.06 -4.88
C ARG A 41 -1.01 0.24 -6.03
N LEU A 42 -0.41 0.95 -6.98
CA LEU A 42 0.24 0.35 -8.13
C LEU A 42 1.75 0.51 -8.02
N TYR A 43 2.47 -0.54 -8.36
CA TYR A 43 3.91 -0.54 -8.43
C TYR A 43 4.36 -1.16 -9.74
N THR A 44 5.53 -0.76 -10.18
CA THR A 44 6.35 -1.55 -11.08
C THR A 44 7.50 -2.15 -10.28
N LYS A 45 8.34 -2.96 -10.92
CA LYS A 45 9.64 -3.32 -10.33
C LYS A 45 10.52 -2.10 -10.07
N GLU A 46 10.24 -0.98 -10.75
CA GLU A 46 11.01 0.26 -10.67
C GLU A 46 10.56 1.23 -9.58
N GLY A 47 9.49 0.89 -8.87
CA GLY A 47 8.93 1.72 -7.82
C GLY A 47 7.47 2.03 -8.06
N ARG A 48 6.98 3.04 -7.35
CA ARG A 48 5.57 3.41 -7.31
C ARG A 48 5.07 3.92 -8.66
N LEU A 49 3.87 3.49 -9.05
CA LEU A 49 3.24 3.84 -10.31
C LEU A 49 2.01 4.71 -10.05
N GLU A 50 1.96 5.90 -10.66
CA GLU A 50 0.80 6.79 -10.49
C GLU A 50 -0.48 6.10 -10.96
N SER A 51 -1.58 6.32 -10.26
CA SER A 51 -2.91 5.87 -10.68
C SER A 51 -3.51 6.87 -11.68
N ASN A 52 -4.28 6.36 -12.64
CA ASN A 52 -5.11 7.16 -13.53
C ASN A 52 -6.34 7.75 -12.82
N ASN A 53 -6.64 7.26 -11.63
CA ASN A 53 -7.81 7.62 -10.82
C ASN A 53 -7.37 7.92 -9.37
N PRO A 54 -6.47 8.90 -9.13
CA PRO A 54 -5.99 9.21 -7.79
C PRO A 54 -7.13 9.73 -6.91
N ILE A 55 -7.06 9.45 -5.61
CA ILE A 55 -8.07 9.91 -4.63
C ILE A 55 -7.59 11.08 -3.77
N PHE A 56 -6.28 11.35 -3.75
CA PHE A 56 -5.68 12.47 -3.03
C PHE A 56 -4.83 13.33 -3.96
N SER A 57 -4.70 14.61 -3.62
CA SER A 57 -3.92 15.58 -4.41
C SER A 57 -2.41 15.44 -4.21
N ASN A 58 -1.99 15.17 -2.97
CA ASN A 58 -0.59 14.95 -2.59
C ASN A 58 -0.12 13.49 -2.72
N ASP A 59 -1.04 12.52 -2.75
CA ASP A 59 -0.73 11.12 -3.08
C ASP A 59 -1.51 10.65 -4.33
N ARG A 60 -0.85 10.76 -5.48
CA ARG A 60 -1.39 10.32 -6.78
C ARG A 60 -1.24 8.82 -7.06
N PHE A 61 -0.70 8.06 -6.11
CA PHE A 61 -0.35 6.66 -6.30
C PHE A 61 -1.31 5.70 -5.61
N ILE A 62 -2.22 6.24 -4.81
CA ILE A 62 -3.32 5.50 -4.20
C ILE A 62 -4.63 5.79 -4.92
N SER A 63 -5.44 4.75 -5.06
CA SER A 63 -6.78 4.84 -5.63
C SER A 63 -7.73 3.91 -4.88
N ARG A 64 -9.01 3.96 -5.24
CA ARG A 64 -10.03 3.07 -4.69
C ARG A 64 -11.00 2.60 -5.76
N ILE A 65 -11.47 1.37 -5.61
CA ILE A 65 -12.59 0.82 -6.39
C ILE A 65 -13.69 0.36 -5.45
N SER A 66 -14.90 0.21 -5.98
CA SER A 66 -15.97 -0.45 -5.25
C SER A 66 -15.86 -1.97 -5.41
N SER A 67 -15.99 -2.70 -4.29
CA SER A 67 -16.05 -4.17 -4.28
C SER A 67 -17.16 -4.75 -5.18
N LYS A 68 -18.25 -4.00 -5.42
CA LYS A 68 -19.34 -4.41 -6.34
C LYS A 68 -18.90 -4.50 -7.80
N SER A 69 -17.83 -3.79 -8.17
CA SER A 69 -17.35 -3.75 -9.54
C SER A 69 -16.47 -4.97 -9.88
N VAL A 70 -16.01 -5.69 -8.87
CA VAL A 70 -15.24 -6.92 -9.06
C VAL A 70 -16.21 -8.06 -9.39
N ARG A 71 -16.04 -8.67 -10.56
CA ARG A 71 -16.90 -9.77 -11.01
C ARG A 71 -16.77 -11.00 -10.10
N PRO A 72 -17.86 -11.70 -9.79
CA PRO A 72 -17.79 -13.07 -9.29
C PRO A 72 -17.09 -14.01 -10.29
N PRO A 73 -16.37 -15.05 -9.82
CA PRO A 73 -15.99 -15.29 -8.43
C PRO A 73 -14.98 -14.24 -7.96
N HIS A 74 -15.16 -13.69 -6.75
CA HIS A 74 -14.25 -12.69 -6.17
C HIS A 74 -12.91 -13.35 -5.83
N THR A 75 -12.02 -13.45 -6.82
CA THR A 75 -10.67 -13.98 -6.69
C THR A 75 -9.62 -12.91 -6.93
N ALA A 76 -8.37 -13.20 -6.59
CA ALA A 76 -7.23 -12.34 -6.92
C ALA A 76 -7.20 -11.97 -8.41
N ALA A 77 -7.41 -12.94 -9.32
CA ALA A 77 -7.47 -12.67 -10.76
C ALA A 77 -8.61 -11.70 -11.14
N SER A 78 -9.79 -11.85 -10.54
CA SER A 78 -10.93 -10.97 -10.83
C SER A 78 -10.66 -9.53 -10.40
N LEU A 79 -9.99 -9.34 -9.26
CA LEU A 79 -9.59 -8.04 -8.74
C LEU A 79 -8.49 -7.42 -9.60
N LYS A 80 -7.41 -8.17 -9.89
CA LYS A 80 -6.33 -7.74 -10.80
C LYS A 80 -6.89 -7.25 -12.12
N ARG A 81 -7.74 -8.05 -12.76
CA ARG A 81 -8.34 -7.72 -14.06
C ARG A 81 -9.14 -6.42 -14.01
N TYR A 82 -9.92 -6.21 -12.94
CA TYR A 82 -10.69 -4.98 -12.80
C TYR A 82 -9.81 -3.76 -12.56
N VAL A 83 -8.80 -3.87 -11.69
CA VAL A 83 -7.81 -2.82 -11.43
C VAL A 83 -7.08 -2.46 -12.72
N CYS A 84 -6.55 -3.45 -13.45
CA CYS A 84 -5.89 -3.22 -14.73
C CYS A 84 -6.82 -2.52 -15.75
N LYS A 85 -8.11 -2.88 -15.77
CA LYS A 85 -9.08 -2.21 -16.64
C LYS A 85 -9.26 -0.73 -16.32
N VAL A 86 -9.51 -0.37 -15.05
CA VAL A 86 -9.73 1.04 -14.67
C VAL A 86 -8.46 1.88 -14.80
N GLU A 87 -7.30 1.23 -14.75
CA GLU A 87 -5.99 1.85 -14.95
C GLU A 87 -5.52 1.89 -16.41
N GLY A 88 -6.30 1.34 -17.35
CA GLY A 88 -5.94 1.32 -18.78
C GLY A 88 -4.80 0.38 -19.13
N MET A 89 -4.55 -0.65 -18.31
CA MET A 89 -3.53 -1.69 -18.47
C MET A 89 -4.16 -3.05 -18.86
N GLU A 90 -5.24 -3.03 -19.64
CA GLU A 90 -5.94 -4.27 -20.05
C GLU A 90 -4.98 -5.25 -20.76
N GLY A 91 -5.05 -6.52 -20.36
CA GLY A 91 -4.17 -7.57 -20.87
C GLY A 91 -2.91 -7.84 -20.04
N SER A 92 -2.59 -6.98 -19.05
CA SER A 92 -1.50 -7.23 -18.10
C SER A 92 -1.95 -8.02 -16.87
N GLU A 93 -2.47 -9.23 -17.09
CA GLU A 93 -2.93 -10.10 -15.99
C GLU A 93 -1.77 -10.80 -15.24
N LYS A 94 -0.54 -10.65 -15.76
CA LYS A 94 0.71 -11.23 -15.20
C LYS A 94 1.20 -10.54 -13.92
N GLY A 95 0.56 -9.45 -13.50
CA GLY A 95 0.94 -8.72 -12.29
C GLY A 95 0.80 -9.57 -11.02
N ALA A 96 1.60 -9.21 -10.02
CA ALA A 96 1.61 -9.81 -8.69
C ALA A 96 0.72 -8.99 -7.75
N LEU A 97 -0.26 -9.64 -7.11
CA LEU A 97 -1.18 -9.00 -6.17
C LEU A 97 -0.77 -9.35 -4.74
N TYR A 98 -0.70 -8.36 -3.86
CA TYR A 98 -0.46 -8.51 -2.43
C TYR A 98 -1.64 -7.86 -1.70
N LEU A 99 -2.18 -8.50 -0.66
CA LEU A 99 -3.36 -8.02 0.05
C LEU A 99 -3.09 -6.87 1.01
N SER A 100 -1.83 -6.68 1.36
CA SER A 100 -1.32 -5.68 2.32
C SER A 100 0.08 -5.25 1.93
N LEU A 101 0.49 -4.04 2.36
CA LEU A 101 1.87 -3.55 2.24
C LEU A 101 2.87 -4.42 3.04
N SER A 102 2.40 -5.18 4.03
CA SER A 102 3.24 -6.04 4.87
C SER A 102 3.48 -7.44 4.29
N GLU A 103 2.78 -7.81 3.20
CA GLU A 103 2.87 -9.16 2.65
C GLU A 103 4.19 -9.41 1.92
N LYS A 104 4.80 -10.57 2.22
CA LYS A 104 6.07 -10.98 1.61
C LYS A 104 5.92 -11.79 0.33
N LYS A 105 4.71 -12.27 0.05
CA LYS A 105 4.46 -13.19 -1.07
C LYS A 105 3.20 -12.76 -1.82
N PRO A 106 3.21 -12.83 -3.15
CA PRO A 106 2.04 -12.54 -3.94
C PRO A 106 0.98 -13.61 -3.74
N LEU A 107 -0.27 -13.19 -3.80
CA LEU A 107 -1.43 -14.04 -3.71
C LEU A 107 -1.66 -14.81 -5.01
N ASN A 108 -2.05 -16.07 -4.88
CA ASN A 108 -2.43 -16.90 -6.02
C ASN A 108 -3.73 -16.39 -6.69
N ASP A 109 -3.74 -16.36 -8.03
CA ASP A 109 -4.87 -15.93 -8.87
C ASP A 109 -6.21 -16.60 -8.57
N SER A 110 -6.20 -17.86 -8.15
CA SER A 110 -7.41 -18.61 -7.77
C SER A 110 -7.88 -18.35 -6.34
N ALA A 111 -7.07 -17.67 -5.51
CA ALA A 111 -7.41 -17.42 -4.12
C ALA A 111 -8.67 -16.56 -4.02
N ARG A 112 -9.61 -16.98 -3.17
CA ARG A 112 -10.87 -16.26 -2.95
C ARG A 112 -10.64 -15.10 -2.00
N LEU A 113 -11.22 -13.95 -2.34
CA LEU A 113 -11.14 -12.72 -1.59
C LEU A 113 -12.45 -12.47 -0.84
N ALA A 114 -12.33 -12.18 0.45
CA ALA A 114 -13.43 -11.66 1.27
C ALA A 114 -13.66 -10.18 0.94
N LEU A 115 -14.28 -9.90 -0.21
CA LEU A 115 -14.63 -8.54 -0.65
C LEU A 115 -16.02 -8.10 -0.19
N ARG A 116 -16.83 -9.04 0.30
CA ARG A 116 -18.11 -8.73 0.94
C ARG A 116 -17.86 -8.36 2.39
N TRP A 117 -18.70 -7.48 2.92
CA TRP A 117 -18.65 -6.99 4.30
C TRP A 117 -17.55 -5.96 4.61
N ASN A 118 -17.60 -5.47 5.84
CA ASN A 118 -16.82 -4.35 6.37
C ASN A 118 -15.33 -4.70 6.58
N SER A 119 -14.91 -5.96 6.38
CA SER A 119 -13.56 -6.44 6.69
C SER A 119 -12.96 -7.21 5.52
N GLY A 120 -11.69 -6.95 5.23
CA GLY A 120 -10.87 -7.70 4.29
C GLY A 120 -9.81 -6.83 3.63
N PRO A 121 -9.17 -7.31 2.56
CA PRO A 121 -8.05 -6.61 1.93
C PRO A 121 -8.42 -5.22 1.42
N GLY A 122 -7.51 -4.27 1.59
CA GLY A 122 -7.66 -2.88 1.13
C GLY A 122 -8.83 -2.15 1.79
N SER A 123 -9.20 -2.51 3.02
CA SER A 123 -10.25 -1.80 3.77
C SER A 123 -9.82 -0.40 4.20
N SER A 124 -8.52 -0.08 4.15
CA SER A 124 -7.95 1.19 4.58
C SER A 124 -6.92 1.70 3.57
N GLU A 125 -6.83 3.02 3.45
CA GLU A 125 -5.79 3.71 2.71
C GLU A 125 -4.37 3.52 3.27
N PHE A 126 -4.24 3.19 4.56
CA PHE A 126 -2.97 2.90 5.24
C PHE A 126 -2.46 1.49 4.96
N ASP A 127 -3.37 0.55 4.68
CA ASP A 127 -3.04 -0.82 4.30
C ASP A 127 -3.81 -1.22 3.02
N PRO A 128 -3.45 -0.61 1.88
CA PRO A 128 -4.10 -0.87 0.61
C PRO A 128 -3.65 -2.21 0.03
N VAL A 129 -4.47 -2.76 -0.88
CA VAL A 129 -4.03 -3.85 -1.75
C VAL A 129 -2.95 -3.34 -2.68
N VAL A 130 -1.91 -4.12 -2.90
CA VAL A 130 -0.81 -3.73 -3.78
C VAL A 130 -0.81 -4.57 -5.04
N LEU A 131 -0.76 -3.91 -6.20
CA LEU A 131 -0.60 -4.56 -7.49
C LEU A 131 0.72 -4.14 -8.12
N VAL A 132 1.64 -5.11 -8.25
CA VAL A 132 2.91 -4.95 -8.95
C VAL A 132 2.71 -5.39 -10.40
N VAL A 133 2.89 -4.48 -11.35
CA VAL A 133 2.76 -4.73 -12.79
C VAL A 133 4.11 -4.72 -13.49
N ASP A 134 4.22 -5.49 -14.57
CA ASP A 134 5.40 -5.47 -15.43
C ASP A 134 5.43 -4.24 -16.33
N LYS A 135 6.62 -3.74 -16.66
CA LYS A 135 6.81 -2.55 -17.51
C LYS A 135 6.14 -2.65 -18.88
N GLY A 136 6.07 -3.86 -19.45
CA GLY A 136 5.38 -4.10 -20.73
C GLY A 136 3.87 -3.76 -20.69
N ALA A 137 3.27 -3.70 -19.50
CA ALA A 137 1.91 -3.24 -19.28
C ALA A 137 1.73 -1.73 -19.48
N LEU A 138 2.81 -0.97 -19.24
CA LEU A 138 2.81 0.49 -19.21
C LEU A 138 2.94 1.11 -20.60
N GLU A 139 3.59 0.42 -21.54
CA GLU A 139 3.85 0.87 -22.91
C GLU A 139 2.58 1.29 -23.67
N LYS A 140 1.43 0.70 -23.31
CA LYS A 140 0.13 0.98 -23.94
C LYS A 140 -0.82 1.77 -23.05
N ARG A 141 -0.37 2.17 -21.85
CA ARG A 141 -1.23 2.80 -20.86
C ARG A 141 -1.52 4.24 -21.31
N PRO A 142 -2.78 4.60 -21.60
CA PRO A 142 -3.12 5.98 -21.86
C PRO A 142 -2.87 6.78 -20.57
N LYS A 143 -2.11 7.88 -20.68
CA LYS A 143 -2.02 8.85 -19.59
C LYS A 143 -3.41 9.46 -19.43
N SER A 144 -4.03 9.21 -18.29
CA SER A 144 -5.34 9.79 -17.98
C SER A 144 -5.21 11.31 -17.99
N ALA A 145 -5.98 11.97 -18.86
CA ALA A 145 -6.20 13.41 -18.82
C ALA A 145 -7.16 13.73 -17.66
N SER A 146 -6.79 13.37 -16.43
CA SER A 146 -7.60 13.68 -15.26
C SER A 146 -7.66 15.21 -15.13
N ASN A 147 -8.68 15.80 -15.74
CA ASN A 147 -9.01 17.22 -15.72
C ASN A 147 -9.55 17.69 -14.35
N ALA A 148 -9.64 16.79 -13.37
CA ALA A 148 -9.74 17.18 -11.98
C ALA A 148 -8.41 17.84 -11.62
N GLY A 149 -8.35 19.16 -11.68
CA GLY A 149 -7.21 19.91 -11.17
C GLY A 149 -6.90 19.43 -9.76
N SER A 150 -5.62 19.31 -9.42
CA SER A 150 -5.15 18.90 -8.08
C SER A 150 -5.86 19.65 -6.93
N ASN A 151 -6.46 20.80 -7.23
CA ASN A 151 -7.21 21.66 -6.32
C ASN A 151 -8.59 21.11 -5.89
N GLU A 152 -9.13 20.06 -6.53
CA GLU A 152 -10.45 19.49 -6.18
C GLU A 152 -10.37 18.25 -5.27
N LEU A 153 -9.22 17.56 -5.26
CA LEU A 153 -9.03 16.39 -4.41
C LEU A 153 -8.56 16.79 -3.00
N PRO A 154 -9.04 16.11 -1.95
CA PRO A 154 -8.53 16.34 -0.60
C PRO A 154 -7.04 16.02 -0.53
N ALA A 155 -6.32 16.76 0.29
CA ALA A 155 -4.99 16.35 0.71
C ALA A 155 -5.13 15.18 1.68
N TRP A 156 -4.25 14.19 1.53
CA TRP A 156 -4.14 13.11 2.48
C TRP A 156 -3.39 13.59 3.71
N GLU A 157 -4.05 13.57 4.87
CA GLU A 157 -3.45 13.94 6.16
C GLU A 157 -2.72 12.72 6.74
N ILE A 158 -1.49 12.49 6.29
CA ILE A 158 -0.60 11.47 6.84
C ILE A 158 0.75 12.06 7.19
N GLU A 159 1.33 11.55 8.27
CA GLU A 159 2.71 11.78 8.65
C GLU A 159 3.65 11.16 7.60
N GLU A 160 4.45 12.02 6.96
CA GLU A 160 5.42 11.61 5.96
C GLU A 160 6.48 10.72 6.63
N ARG A 161 6.64 9.50 6.12
CA ARG A 161 7.65 8.55 6.59
C ARG A 161 8.70 8.34 5.51
N PHE A 162 9.95 8.52 5.89
CA PHE A 162 11.08 8.45 4.98
C PHE A 162 12.08 7.38 5.42
N VAL A 163 12.78 6.82 4.44
CA VAL A 163 14.04 6.11 4.65
C VAL A 163 15.18 7.07 4.33
N TYR A 164 16.02 7.34 5.31
CA TYR A 164 17.23 8.14 5.19
C TYR A 164 18.40 7.24 4.80
N TYR A 165 19.21 7.73 3.87
CA TYR A 165 20.39 7.03 3.39
C TYR A 165 21.53 8.00 3.09
N ARG A 166 22.77 7.54 3.19
CA ARG A 166 23.96 8.33 2.86
C ARG A 166 24.69 7.73 1.68
N LEU A 167 24.86 8.50 0.62
CA LEU A 167 25.47 8.02 -0.60
C LEU A 167 27.01 8.04 -0.51
N TYR A 168 27.63 6.91 -0.83
CA TYR A 168 29.08 6.79 -0.98
C TYR A 168 29.45 6.34 -2.39
N ASP A 169 30.49 6.96 -2.94
CA ASP A 169 31.17 6.54 -4.17
C ASP A 169 32.60 6.03 -3.88
N ASP A 170 33.34 5.72 -4.95
CA ASP A 170 34.73 5.24 -4.85
C ASP A 170 35.68 6.29 -4.23
N ASP A 171 35.33 7.58 -4.28
CA ASP A 171 36.13 8.70 -3.78
C ASP A 171 35.72 9.14 -2.36
N GLY A 172 34.55 8.70 -1.87
CA GLY A 172 34.06 8.97 -0.51
C GLY A 172 32.58 9.29 -0.46
N GLU A 173 32.19 10.27 0.37
CA GLU A 173 30.81 10.75 0.42
C GLU A 173 30.41 11.42 -0.90
N ALA A 174 29.28 11.00 -1.46
CA ALA A 174 28.76 11.48 -2.72
C ALA A 174 27.48 12.29 -2.53
N VAL A 175 27.24 13.26 -3.42
CA VAL A 175 26.04 14.11 -3.34
C VAL A 175 24.81 13.32 -3.76
N SER A 176 23.82 13.26 -2.88
CA SER A 176 22.52 12.64 -3.13
C SER A 176 21.62 13.55 -3.96
N LYS A 177 20.95 12.99 -4.97
CA LYS A 177 19.93 13.70 -5.76
C LYS A 177 18.64 13.93 -5.00
N THR A 178 18.42 13.16 -3.93
CA THR A 178 17.28 13.34 -3.03
C THR A 178 17.68 14.04 -1.73
N SER A 179 18.81 14.76 -1.75
CA SER A 179 19.26 15.56 -0.60
C SER A 179 18.15 16.52 -0.15
N PHE A 180 17.88 16.54 1.14
CA PHE A 180 16.88 17.43 1.73
C PHE A 180 17.50 18.48 2.66
N ASP A 181 18.76 18.28 3.04
CA ASP A 181 19.54 19.18 3.87
C ASP A 181 20.65 19.82 3.03
N GLU A 182 20.71 21.15 3.04
CA GLU A 182 21.75 21.91 2.35
C GLU A 182 23.11 21.83 3.07
N SER A 183 23.11 21.50 4.37
CA SER A 183 24.32 21.38 5.18
C SER A 183 25.01 20.02 5.05
N ASP A 184 24.25 18.98 4.72
CA ASP A 184 24.74 17.63 4.41
C ASP A 184 24.09 17.10 3.13
N SER A 185 24.70 17.45 2.00
CA SER A 185 24.23 17.02 0.68
C SER A 185 24.43 15.53 0.38
N SER A 186 25.13 14.80 1.27
CA SER A 186 25.36 13.36 1.10
C SER A 186 24.17 12.51 1.53
N VAL A 187 23.29 13.06 2.36
CA VAL A 187 22.14 12.35 2.93
C VAL A 187 20.90 12.59 2.08
N GLY A 188 20.42 11.51 1.47
CA GLY A 188 19.14 11.45 0.77
C GLY A 188 18.01 10.95 1.64
N ARG A 189 16.78 11.16 1.16
CA ARG A 189 15.59 10.54 1.74
C ARG A 189 14.60 10.13 0.67
N ILE A 190 13.97 8.97 0.86
CA ILE A 190 12.86 8.51 0.00
C ILE A 190 11.64 8.13 0.84
N ASP A 191 10.45 8.46 0.33
CA ASP A 191 9.18 8.06 0.94
C ASP A 191 9.09 6.52 0.99
N ILE A 192 8.76 5.95 2.16
CA ILE A 192 8.62 4.49 2.35
C ILE A 192 7.68 3.84 1.34
N TYR A 193 6.64 4.55 0.89
CA TYR A 193 5.68 4.05 -0.08
C TYR A 193 6.28 3.96 -1.48
N THR A 194 7.44 4.55 -1.74
CA THR A 194 8.16 4.42 -3.03
C THR A 194 8.72 3.01 -3.21
N ILE A 195 9.05 2.34 -2.10
CA ILE A 195 9.66 1.02 -2.07
C ILE A 195 8.58 -0.04 -2.38
N PRO A 196 8.75 -0.88 -3.42
CA PRO A 196 7.78 -1.90 -3.74
C PRO A 196 7.81 -3.06 -2.73
N VAL A 197 6.63 -3.59 -2.42
CA VAL A 197 6.49 -4.89 -1.74
C VAL A 197 7.27 -5.97 -2.50
N PRO A 198 7.97 -6.90 -1.81
CA PRO A 198 7.86 -7.26 -0.40
C PRO A 198 8.78 -6.50 0.58
N HIS A 199 9.23 -5.28 0.24
CA HIS A 199 10.11 -4.44 1.08
C HIS A 199 11.39 -5.18 1.50
N THR A 200 12.10 -5.75 0.52
CA THR A 200 13.42 -6.34 0.77
C THR A 200 14.53 -5.35 0.48
N VAL A 201 15.76 -5.70 0.88
CA VAL A 201 16.99 -4.99 0.50
C VAL A 201 17.07 -4.84 -1.02
N ALA A 202 16.70 -5.86 -1.80
CA ALA A 202 16.63 -5.74 -3.25
C ALA A 202 15.63 -4.68 -3.74
N SER A 203 14.43 -4.61 -3.15
CA SER A 203 13.42 -3.59 -3.47
C SER A 203 13.96 -2.19 -3.19
N LEU A 204 14.60 -1.99 -2.03
CA LEU A 204 15.20 -0.72 -1.64
C LEU A 204 16.36 -0.33 -2.57
N LYS A 205 17.30 -1.25 -2.82
CA LYS A 205 18.41 -1.04 -3.78
C LYS A 205 17.89 -0.59 -5.13
N TYR A 206 16.87 -1.27 -5.66
CA TYR A 206 16.30 -0.90 -6.96
C TYR A 206 15.76 0.53 -6.94
N CYS A 207 15.03 0.91 -5.89
CA CYS A 207 14.53 2.27 -5.75
C CYS A 207 15.66 3.30 -5.67
N LEU A 208 16.69 3.05 -4.87
CA LEU A 208 17.85 3.93 -4.73
C LEU A 208 18.59 4.11 -6.06
N VAL A 209 18.84 3.00 -6.76
CA VAL A 209 19.43 3.00 -8.11
C VAL A 209 18.64 3.89 -9.07
N HIS A 210 17.31 3.80 -9.02
CA HIS A 210 16.44 4.58 -9.88
C HIS A 210 16.43 6.07 -9.54
N VAL A 211 16.27 6.44 -8.26
CA VAL A 211 16.20 7.85 -7.84
C VAL A 211 17.55 8.56 -7.93
N GLU A 212 18.64 7.87 -7.62
CA GLU A 212 19.99 8.40 -7.74
C GLU A 212 20.53 8.29 -9.17
N GLY A 213 19.91 7.49 -10.03
CA GLY A 213 20.37 7.27 -11.40
C GLY A 213 21.77 6.66 -11.46
N VAL A 214 22.11 5.81 -10.49
CA VAL A 214 23.38 5.10 -10.42
C VAL A 214 23.32 3.76 -11.15
N SER A 215 24.48 3.16 -11.41
CA SER A 215 24.60 1.84 -12.04
C SER A 215 24.12 0.75 -11.09
N GLY A 216 23.09 -0.03 -11.51
CA GLY A 216 22.45 -1.03 -10.64
C GLY A 216 23.32 -2.22 -10.23
N HIS A 217 24.50 -2.39 -10.83
CA HIS A 217 25.45 -3.45 -10.45
C HIS A 217 26.39 -3.03 -9.33
N ASP A 218 26.42 -1.75 -8.98
CA ASP A 218 27.41 -1.22 -8.08
C ASP A 218 26.82 -0.96 -6.68
N VAL A 219 25.51 -0.84 -6.50
CA VAL A 219 24.95 -0.47 -5.18
C VAL A 219 24.89 -1.64 -4.19
N GLN A 220 25.68 -1.55 -3.14
CA GLN A 220 25.66 -2.39 -1.93
C GLN A 220 25.05 -1.59 -0.78
N LEU A 221 24.24 -2.23 0.07
CA LEU A 221 23.69 -1.58 1.26
C LEU A 221 24.37 -2.15 2.49
N LEU A 222 24.78 -1.28 3.39
CA LEU A 222 25.29 -1.63 4.71
C LEU A 222 24.22 -1.35 5.76
N GLU A 223 24.28 -2.01 6.90
CA GLU A 223 23.30 -1.78 7.98
C GLU A 223 23.51 -0.43 8.66
N ASN A 224 24.77 -0.04 8.83
CA ASN A 224 25.23 1.24 9.38
C ASN A 224 26.68 1.51 8.92
N GLU A 225 27.21 2.68 9.28
CA GLU A 225 28.56 3.14 8.91
C GLU A 225 29.68 2.20 9.42
N ASP A 226 29.44 1.52 10.55
CA ASP A 226 30.39 0.61 11.19
C ASP A 226 30.27 -0.84 10.70
N ALA A 227 29.32 -1.13 9.80
CA ALA A 227 29.02 -2.49 9.41
C ALA A 227 30.14 -3.06 8.52
N GLU A 228 30.69 -4.20 8.94
CA GLU A 228 31.70 -4.92 8.14
C GLU A 228 31.07 -5.78 7.03
N THR A 229 29.75 -5.93 7.03
CA THR A 229 29.03 -6.82 6.11
C THR A 229 27.88 -6.13 5.41
N THR A 230 27.74 -6.42 4.12
CA THR A 230 26.64 -5.95 3.28
C THR A 230 25.35 -6.71 3.57
N LEU A 231 24.21 -6.01 3.55
CA LEU A 231 22.89 -6.60 3.65
C LEU A 231 22.58 -7.49 2.43
N ASN A 232 21.91 -8.62 2.68
CA ASN A 232 21.57 -9.59 1.65
C ASN A 232 20.30 -9.17 0.92
N ASP A 233 20.26 -9.33 -0.40
CA ASP A 233 19.15 -8.88 -1.25
C ASP A 233 17.78 -9.48 -0.85
N GLY A 234 17.80 -10.68 -0.28
CA GLY A 234 16.61 -11.38 0.22
C GLY A 234 16.13 -10.94 1.60
N ASP A 235 16.91 -10.14 2.33
CA ASP A 235 16.55 -9.72 3.69
C ASP A 235 15.37 -8.74 3.65
N ALA A 236 14.42 -8.94 4.55
CA ALA A 236 13.26 -8.08 4.67
C ALA A 236 13.57 -6.86 5.53
N ILE A 237 13.19 -5.67 5.07
CA ILE A 237 13.34 -4.42 5.80
C ILE A 237 11.99 -4.07 6.43
N ALA A 238 11.97 -3.83 7.74
CA ALA A 238 10.76 -3.53 8.49
C ALA A 238 10.30 -2.05 8.33
N ILE A 239 10.29 -1.50 7.11
CA ILE A 239 10.03 -0.07 6.82
C ILE A 239 8.64 0.45 7.28
N LEU A 240 7.75 -0.45 7.70
CA LEU A 240 6.42 -0.10 8.20
C LEU A 240 6.36 0.05 9.73
N THR A 241 7.43 -0.35 10.43
CA THR A 241 7.62 -0.12 11.87
C THR A 241 8.39 1.18 12.11
N ASP A 242 8.54 1.64 13.34
CA ASP A 242 9.26 2.88 13.63
C ASP A 242 10.78 2.66 13.81
N ASP A 243 11.20 1.40 14.01
CA ASP A 243 12.56 1.01 14.41
C ASP A 243 13.35 0.32 13.28
N PHE A 244 13.17 0.75 12.02
CA PHE A 244 13.93 0.18 10.89
C PHE A 244 15.24 0.95 10.62
N PRO A 245 16.24 0.33 9.98
CA PRO A 245 17.47 1.02 9.60
C PRO A 245 17.18 2.24 8.72
N GLY A 246 17.78 3.41 9.00
CA GLY A 246 17.48 4.63 8.26
C GLY A 246 16.11 5.26 8.58
N SER A 247 15.47 4.92 9.71
CA SER A 247 14.25 5.62 10.14
C SER A 247 14.51 7.04 10.67
N LYS A 248 15.78 7.38 10.93
CA LYS A 248 16.24 8.69 11.40
C LYS A 248 17.34 9.24 10.51
N ASP A 249 17.39 10.55 10.41
CA ASP A 249 18.39 11.31 9.63
C ASP A 249 19.81 11.20 10.21
N ASP A 250 19.93 11.11 11.54
CA ASP A 250 21.21 10.91 12.25
C ASP A 250 21.76 9.47 12.17
N GLN A 251 20.95 8.52 11.65
CA GLN A 251 21.31 7.11 11.48
C GLN A 251 20.90 6.60 10.09
N PRO A 252 21.45 7.17 9.00
CA PRO A 252 21.10 6.78 7.64
C PRO A 252 21.65 5.40 7.29
N ILE A 253 20.96 4.68 6.39
CA ILE A 253 21.52 3.48 5.76
C ILE A 253 22.63 3.91 4.78
N PRO A 254 23.85 3.35 4.81
CA PRO A 254 24.86 3.65 3.82
C PRO A 254 24.74 2.74 2.57
N PRO A 255 24.35 3.26 1.39
CA PRO A 255 24.68 2.68 0.10
C PRO A 255 26.13 2.96 -0.31
N GLN A 256 26.87 1.91 -0.65
CA GLN A 256 28.17 1.99 -1.34
C GLN A 256 28.01 1.63 -2.80
N THR A 257 28.57 2.41 -3.72
CA THR A 257 28.85 1.88 -5.07
C THR A 257 30.16 1.10 -5.07
N GLY A 258 30.13 -0.14 -5.55
CA GLY A 258 31.30 -0.97 -5.75
C GLY A 258 32.11 -0.51 -6.96
N PRO A 259 33.39 -0.93 -7.05
CA PRO A 259 34.27 -0.48 -8.11
C PRO A 259 33.77 -0.98 -9.46
N ALA A 260 33.64 -0.05 -10.42
CA ALA A 260 33.29 -0.37 -11.79
C ALA A 260 34.25 -1.45 -12.34
N ARG A 261 33.72 -2.64 -12.68
CA ARG A 261 34.52 -3.69 -13.30
C ARG A 261 35.01 -3.19 -14.66
N ARG A 262 36.33 -2.92 -14.74
CA ARG A 262 37.06 -2.66 -15.99
C ARG A 262 37.14 -3.90 -16.88
#